data_AF-A0A2W0BG97-F1
#
_entry.id   AF-A0A2W0BG97-F1
#
_cell.length_a   1.000
_cell.length_b   1.000
_cell.length_c   1.000
_cell.angle_alpha   90.00
_cell.angle_beta   90.00
_cell.angle_gamma   90.00
#
_symmetry.space_group_name_H-M   'P 1'
#
loop_
_entity.id
_entity.type
_entity.pdbx_description
1 polymer ?
#
loop_
_entity_poly.entity_id
_entity_poly.type
_entity_poly.pdbx_seq_one_letter_code
_entity_poly.pdbx_strand_id
1 'polypeptide(L)'
;MELRSHLRTTGSALKNWFIAPLQDAAAVGAMWLIGLLILRVPLAFVWAIIGGACQFIPNFGPVIAVIGPALSTLFASQSDAMMHLLYVFMLYAIIAVVDGLVLQPYLMKRSNKVPIWASILAPIVL
;
A
#
# COMPACT_ATOMS: atom_id res chain seq x y z
N MET A 1 -0.82 24.28 -35.16
CA MET A 1 0.35 23.47 -34.73
C MET A 1 0.51 23.38 -33.19
N GLU A 2 -0.39 23.99 -32.41
CA GLU A 2 -0.37 24.04 -30.93
C GLU A 2 -0.77 22.71 -30.23
N LEU A 3 -1.55 21.82 -30.86
CA LEU A 3 -2.06 20.63 -30.18
C LEU A 3 -0.97 19.58 -29.86
N ARG A 4 0.07 19.48 -30.70
CA ARG A 4 1.18 18.52 -30.51
C ARG A 4 2.15 18.92 -29.41
N SER A 5 2.29 20.21 -29.10
CA SER A 5 3.13 20.68 -28.00
C SER A 5 2.46 20.40 -26.65
N HIS A 6 1.15 20.66 -26.52
CA HIS A 6 0.38 20.32 -25.31
C HIS A 6 0.28 18.81 -25.05
N LEU A 7 0.12 17.98 -26.10
CA LEU A 7 0.08 16.53 -25.93
C LEU A 7 1.43 15.94 -25.46
N ARG A 8 2.56 16.54 -25.84
CA ARG A 8 3.89 16.09 -25.38
C ARG A 8 4.18 16.44 -23.93
N THR A 9 3.75 17.60 -23.45
CA THR A 9 3.87 17.98 -22.02
C THR A 9 2.91 17.21 -21.14
N THR A 10 1.67 16.98 -21.59
CA THR A 10 0.72 16.14 -20.85
C THR A 10 1.16 14.66 -20.84
N GLY A 11 1.70 14.15 -21.95
CA GLY A 11 2.18 12.77 -22.04
C GLY A 11 3.38 12.47 -21.14
N SER A 12 4.35 13.40 -21.05
CA SER A 12 5.50 13.21 -20.15
C SER A 12 5.09 13.37 -18.68
N ALA A 13 4.24 14.35 -18.36
CA ALA A 13 3.71 14.53 -17.01
C ALA A 13 2.89 13.32 -16.55
N LEU A 14 2.03 12.76 -17.43
CA LEU A 14 1.22 11.58 -17.13
C LEU A 14 2.08 10.33 -16.94
N LYS A 15 3.12 10.15 -17.75
CA LYS A 15 4.06 9.03 -17.60
C LYS A 15 4.82 9.12 -16.28
N ASN A 16 5.28 10.33 -15.92
CA ASN A 16 5.98 10.55 -14.66
C ASN A 16 5.05 10.43 -13.45
N TRP A 17 3.78 10.80 -13.61
CA TRP A 17 2.73 10.59 -12.61
C TRP A 17 2.41 9.12 -12.42
N PHE A 18 2.39 8.30 -13.48
CA PHE A 18 2.08 6.87 -13.39
C PHE A 18 3.21 6.04 -12.75
N ILE A 19 4.46 6.48 -12.90
CA ILE A 19 5.63 5.80 -12.31
C ILE A 19 5.59 5.83 -10.77
N ALA A 20 5.07 6.90 -10.17
CA ALA A 20 5.09 7.04 -8.71
C ALA A 20 4.13 6.06 -7.98
N PRO A 21 2.84 5.93 -8.35
CA PRO A 21 1.96 4.90 -7.81
C PRO A 21 2.43 3.48 -8.11
N LEU A 22 3.06 3.26 -9.28
CA LEU A 22 3.60 1.94 -9.62
C LEU A 22 4.76 1.54 -8.70
N GLN A 23 5.65 2.49 -8.39
CA GLN A 23 6.73 2.27 -7.42
C GLN A 23 6.19 2.01 -6.01
N ASP A 24 5.15 2.75 -5.62
CA ASP A 24 4.47 2.58 -4.33
C ASP A 24 3.84 1.19 -4.20
N ALA A 25 3.02 0.80 -5.19
CA ALA A 25 2.41 -0.52 -5.29
C ALA A 25 3.45 -1.65 -5.29
N ALA A 26 4.58 -1.47 -5.98
CA ALA A 26 5.66 -2.44 -5.98
C ALA A 26 6.35 -2.57 -4.61
N ALA A 27 6.57 -1.44 -3.91
CA ALA A 27 7.17 -1.44 -2.57
C ALA A 27 6.26 -2.14 -1.56
N VAL A 28 4.98 -1.78 -1.52
CA VAL A 28 3.99 -2.39 -0.62
C VAL A 28 3.76 -3.86 -0.95
N GLY A 29 3.65 -4.20 -2.24
CA GLY A 29 3.56 -5.60 -2.69
C GLY A 29 4.77 -6.42 -2.26
N ALA A 30 5.99 -5.87 -2.34
CA ALA A 30 7.20 -6.54 -1.88
C ALA A 30 7.21 -6.74 -0.36
N MET A 31 6.77 -5.75 0.42
CA MET A 31 6.64 -5.88 1.87
C MET A 31 5.63 -6.97 2.26
N TRP A 32 4.48 -7.02 1.57
CA TRP A 32 3.50 -8.09 1.71
C TRP A 32 4.10 -9.46 1.38
N LEU A 33 4.81 -9.57 0.26
CA LEU A 33 5.45 -10.82 -0.15
C LEU A 33 6.44 -11.32 0.90
N ILE A 34 7.36 -10.46 1.33
CA ILE A 34 8.38 -10.80 2.32
C ILE A 34 7.73 -11.21 3.64
N GLY A 35 6.76 -10.43 4.13
CA GLY A 35 6.05 -10.73 5.36
C GLY A 35 5.29 -12.05 5.30
N LEU A 36 4.49 -12.27 4.25
CA LEU A 36 3.71 -13.50 4.10
C LEU A 36 4.58 -14.74 3.90
N LEU A 37 5.74 -14.60 3.25
CA LEU A 37 6.73 -15.66 3.13
C LEU A 37 7.34 -16.04 4.48
N ILE A 38 7.67 -15.04 5.32
CA ILE A 38 8.16 -15.26 6.69
C ILE A 38 7.10 -15.99 7.51
N LEU A 39 5.83 -15.58 7.39
CA LEU A 39 4.69 -16.19 8.08
C LEU A 39 4.26 -17.54 7.46
N ARG A 40 4.90 -17.99 6.38
CA ARG A 40 4.58 -19.24 5.65
C ARG A 40 3.10 -19.36 5.28
N VAL A 41 2.45 -18.23 4.98
CA VAL A 41 1.03 -18.20 4.61
C VAL A 41 0.86 -18.89 3.24
N PRO A 42 -0.11 -19.80 3.08
CA PRO A 42 -0.38 -20.37 1.77
C PRO A 42 -0.79 -19.27 0.79
N LEU A 43 -0.39 -19.42 -0.48
CA LEU A 43 -0.68 -18.43 -1.53
C LEU A 43 -0.09 -17.03 -1.26
N ALA A 44 0.98 -16.91 -0.46
CA ALA A 44 1.66 -15.64 -0.16
C ALA A 44 1.91 -14.76 -1.41
N PHE A 45 2.34 -15.38 -2.52
CA PHE A 45 2.58 -14.68 -3.77
C PHE A 45 1.31 -14.07 -4.39
N VAL A 46 0.20 -14.80 -4.36
CA VAL A 46 -1.09 -14.34 -4.89
C VAL A 46 -1.58 -13.15 -4.06
N TRP A 47 -1.52 -13.27 -2.73
CA TRP A 47 -1.93 -12.22 -1.83
C TRP A 47 -1.03 -10.97 -1.93
N ALA A 48 0.27 -11.13 -2.15
CA ALA A 48 1.16 -10.01 -2.37
C ALA A 48 0.86 -9.23 -3.65
N ILE A 49 0.52 -9.92 -4.74
CA ILE A 49 0.09 -9.28 -6.00
C ILE A 49 -1.23 -8.55 -5.79
N ILE A 50 -2.21 -9.19 -5.13
CA ILE A 50 -3.50 -8.56 -4.83
C ILE A 50 -3.29 -7.34 -3.93
N GLY A 51 -2.46 -7.45 -2.89
CA GLY A 51 -2.16 -6.34 -1.99
C GLY A 51 -1.49 -5.17 -2.69
N GLY A 52 -0.50 -5.43 -3.56
CA GLY A 52 0.10 -4.41 -4.41
C GLY A 52 -0.90 -3.80 -5.40
N ALA A 53 -1.82 -4.58 -5.96
CA ALA A 53 -2.88 -4.07 -6.83
C ALA A 53 -3.92 -3.24 -6.07
N CYS A 54 -4.23 -3.59 -4.82
CA CYS A 54 -5.12 -2.82 -3.96
C CYS A 54 -4.52 -1.46 -3.58
N GLN A 55 -3.19 -1.31 -3.63
CA GLN A 55 -2.49 -0.05 -3.35
C GLN A 55 -2.87 1.09 -4.30
N PHE A 56 -3.40 0.78 -5.49
CA PHE A 56 -3.97 1.79 -6.38
C PHE A 56 -5.19 2.51 -5.76
N ILE A 57 -5.82 1.95 -4.72
CA ILE A 57 -6.91 2.55 -3.97
C ILE A 57 -6.32 3.19 -2.70
N PRO A 58 -6.17 4.53 -2.66
CA PRO A 58 -5.56 5.22 -1.53
C PRO A 58 -6.31 4.93 -0.23
N ASN A 59 -5.59 4.71 0.87
CA ASN A 59 -6.09 4.37 2.22
C ASN A 59 -6.81 3.01 2.37
N PHE A 60 -7.42 2.47 1.32
CA PHE A 60 -8.13 1.19 1.38
C PHE A 60 -7.25 0.00 0.97
N GLY A 61 -6.17 0.24 0.23
CA GLY A 61 -5.28 -0.79 -0.28
C GLY A 61 -4.81 -1.77 0.79
N PRO A 62 -4.15 -1.28 1.86
CA PRO A 62 -3.68 -2.14 2.95
C PRO A 62 -4.82 -2.88 3.68
N VAL A 63 -5.94 -2.20 3.93
CA VAL A 63 -7.08 -2.75 4.68
C VAL A 63 -7.71 -3.91 3.93
N ILE A 64 -7.89 -3.78 2.62
CA ILE A 64 -8.45 -4.85 1.78
C ILE A 64 -7.43 -5.99 1.63
N ALA A 65 -6.14 -5.65 1.53
CA ALA A 65 -5.06 -6.61 1.38
C ALA A 65 -4.92 -7.57 2.56
N VAL A 66 -5.23 -7.16 3.80
CA VAL A 66 -5.11 -8.05 4.99
C VAL A 66 -6.21 -9.11 5.07
N ILE A 67 -7.39 -8.84 4.52
CA ILE A 67 -8.55 -9.74 4.59
C ILE A 67 -8.22 -11.08 3.94
N GLY A 68 -7.53 -11.05 2.80
CA GLY A 68 -7.14 -12.24 2.05
C GLY A 68 -6.25 -13.21 2.85
N PRO A 69 -5.04 -12.79 3.25
CA PRO A 69 -4.15 -13.56 4.11
C PRO A 69 -4.79 -13.99 5.43
N ALA A 70 -5.59 -13.12 6.07
CA ALA A 70 -6.29 -13.46 7.31
C ALA A 70 -7.26 -14.63 7.10
N LEU A 71 -8.09 -14.60 6.05
CA LEU A 71 -8.96 -15.73 5.72
C LEU A 71 -8.15 -16.97 5.34
N SER A 72 -7.12 -16.81 4.51
CA SER A 72 -6.27 -17.91 4.06
C SER A 72 -5.56 -18.63 5.22
N THR A 73 -5.14 -17.90 6.26
CA THR A 73 -4.53 -18.47 7.45
C THR A 73 -5.53 -19.18 8.35
N LEU A 74 -6.75 -18.61 8.51
CA LEU A 74 -7.84 -19.24 9.26
C LEU A 74 -8.26 -20.59 8.67
N PHE A 75 -8.36 -20.70 7.35
CA PHE A 75 -8.74 -21.96 6.69
C PHE A 75 -7.60 -22.99 6.67
N ALA A 76 -6.34 -22.55 6.72
CA ALA A 76 -5.19 -23.44 6.57
C ALA A 76 -4.64 -24.01 7.88
N SER A 77 -4.77 -23.30 9.01
CA SER A 77 -4.27 -23.77 10.31
C SER A 77 -5.45 -24.04 11.26
N GLN A 78 -5.77 -25.30 11.51
CA GLN A 78 -6.83 -25.67 12.46
C GLN A 78 -6.37 -25.69 13.93
N SER A 79 -5.08 -25.85 14.20
CA SER A 79 -4.54 -25.94 15.58
C SER A 79 -4.07 -24.59 16.15
N ASP A 80 -3.45 -23.74 15.31
CA ASP A 80 -2.80 -22.48 15.74
C ASP A 80 -3.31 -21.25 14.97
N ALA A 81 -4.57 -21.29 14.53
CA ALA A 81 -5.20 -20.26 13.70
C ALA A 81 -5.09 -18.86 14.33
N MET A 82 -5.32 -18.76 15.64
CA MET A 82 -5.36 -17.50 16.37
C MET A 82 -3.98 -16.81 16.40
N MET A 83 -2.90 -17.57 16.64
CA MET A 83 -1.53 -17.02 16.64
C MET A 83 -1.12 -16.55 15.25
N HIS A 84 -1.41 -17.34 14.19
CA HIS A 84 -1.10 -16.95 12.82
C HIS A 84 -1.88 -15.70 12.38
N LEU A 85 -3.16 -15.62 12.76
CA LEU A 85 -3.98 -14.43 12.52
C LEU A 85 -3.33 -13.19 13.16
N LEU A 86 -2.88 -13.32 14.41
CA LEU A 86 -2.25 -12.23 15.15
C LEU A 86 -0.92 -11.78 14.49
N TYR A 87 -0.13 -12.72 13.96
CA TYR A 87 1.06 -12.39 13.17
C TYR A 87 0.71 -11.67 11.86
N VAL A 88 -0.35 -12.08 11.15
CA VAL A 88 -0.81 -11.38 9.93
C VAL A 88 -1.26 -9.95 10.26
N PHE A 89 -2.00 -9.76 11.36
CA PHE A 89 -2.38 -8.43 11.83
C PHE A 89 -1.18 -7.57 12.22
N MET A 90 -0.17 -8.16 12.88
CA MET A 90 1.07 -7.46 13.23
C MET A 90 1.84 -7.04 11.97
N LEU A 91 1.96 -7.93 10.98
CA LEU A 91 2.55 -7.61 9.69
C LEU A 91 1.80 -6.46 9.01
N TYR A 92 0.47 -6.53 8.99
CA TYR A 92 -0.37 -5.47 8.45
C TYR A 92 -0.14 -4.14 9.18
N ALA A 93 -0.07 -4.14 10.50
CA ALA A 93 0.20 -2.92 11.27
C ALA A 93 1.56 -2.31 10.89
N ILE A 94 2.59 -3.13 10.71
CA ILE A 94 3.91 -2.66 10.25
C ILE A 94 3.80 -2.04 8.85
N ILE A 95 3.15 -2.74 7.91
CA ILE A 95 2.99 -2.24 6.54
C ILE A 95 2.19 -0.94 6.54
N ALA A 96 1.08 -0.85 7.28
CA ALA A 96 0.23 0.34 7.37
C ALA A 96 0.96 1.53 8.00
N VAL A 97 1.80 1.30 9.02
CA VAL A 97 2.62 2.35 9.63
C VAL A 97 3.69 2.83 8.66
N VAL A 98 4.38 1.94 7.96
CA VAL A 98 5.37 2.31 6.95
C VAL A 98 4.70 3.06 5.80
N ASP A 99 3.53 2.60 5.35
CA ASP A 99 2.76 3.24 4.30
C ASP A 99 2.30 4.66 4.71
N GLY A 100 1.67 4.79 5.87
CA GLY A 100 1.20 6.07 6.39
C GLY A 100 2.32 7.05 6.74
N LEU A 101 3.45 6.58 7.29
CA LEU A 101 4.54 7.45 7.74
C LEU A 101 5.62 7.71 6.70
N VAL A 102 5.78 6.85 5.69
CA VAL A 102 6.84 6.97 4.68
C VAL A 102 6.25 7.22 3.30
N LEU A 103 5.32 6.38 2.85
CA LEU A 103 4.81 6.43 1.48
C LEU A 103 3.87 7.61 1.27
N GLN A 104 2.93 7.86 2.20
CA GLN A 104 2.04 9.02 2.15
C GLN A 104 2.78 10.37 2.12
N PRO A 105 3.73 10.69 3.02
CA PRO A 105 4.47 11.94 2.93
C PRO A 105 5.37 12.00 1.71
N TYR A 106 5.93 10.88 1.23
CA TYR A 106 6.69 10.86 -0.01
C TYR A 106 5.83 11.23 -1.23
N LEU A 107 4.59 10.75 -1.29
CA LEU A 107 3.60 11.10 -2.31
C LEU A 107 3.09 12.55 -2.14
N MET A 108 2.75 12.97 -0.93
CA MET A 108 2.22 14.31 -0.63
C MET A 108 3.25 15.42 -0.84
N LYS A 109 4.52 15.19 -0.50
CA LYS A 109 5.62 16.14 -0.72
C LYS A 109 5.82 16.47 -2.21
N ARG A 110 5.34 15.60 -3.11
CA ARG A 110 5.38 15.81 -4.56
C ARG A 110 4.14 16.54 -5.10
N SER A 111 2.99 16.42 -4.43
CA SER A 111 1.72 16.95 -4.95
C SER A 111 1.25 18.24 -4.30
N ASN A 112 1.74 18.64 -3.12
CA ASN A 112 1.40 19.96 -2.59
C ASN A 112 2.38 20.44 -1.49
N LYS A 113 2.76 21.72 -1.55
CA LYS A 113 3.51 22.45 -0.50
C LYS A 113 2.65 22.65 0.75
N VAL A 114 2.03 21.61 1.30
CA VAL A 114 1.26 21.73 2.54
C VAL A 114 2.13 21.14 3.66
N PRO A 115 2.59 21.98 4.61
CA PRO A 115 3.52 21.57 5.64
C PRO A 115 2.93 20.45 6.49
N ILE A 116 3.77 19.46 6.79
CA ILE A 116 3.52 18.22 7.55
C ILE A 116 2.69 18.45 8.84
N TRP A 117 2.84 19.63 9.47
CA TRP A 117 2.11 20.04 10.66
C TRP A 117 0.60 20.16 10.49
N ALA A 118 0.10 20.51 9.30
CA ALA A 118 -1.34 20.72 9.07
C ALA A 118 -2.14 19.41 9.04
N SER A 119 -1.56 18.32 8.53
CA SER A 119 -2.23 17.02 8.44
C SER A 119 -2.39 16.31 9.79
N ILE A 120 -1.47 16.57 10.73
CA ILE A 120 -1.52 16.01 12.08
C ILE A 120 -2.52 16.79 12.97
N LEU A 121 -2.67 18.10 12.74
CA LEU A 121 -3.56 18.95 13.54
C LEU A 121 -5.02 18.91 13.08
N ALA A 122 -5.30 18.59 11.82
CA ALA A 122 -6.67 18.59 11.28
C ALA A 122 -7.67 17.66 11.99
N PRO A 123 -7.31 16.42 12.42
CA PRO A 123 -8.23 15.53 13.14
C PRO A 123 -8.47 15.92 14.61
N ILE A 124 -7.65 16.82 15.17
CA ILE A 124 -7.71 17.24 16.58
C ILE A 124 -8.55 18.51 16.75
N VAL A 125 -8.64 19.33 15.69
CA VAL A 125 -9.33 20.63 15.70
C VAL A 125 -10.79 20.53 15.25
N LEU A 126 -11.20 19.42 14.64
CA LEU A 126 -12.57 19.16 14.18
C LEU A 126 -13.33 18.26 15.17
#